data_AF-Q93SE9-F1
#
_entry.id   AF-Q93SE9-F1
#
_cell.length_a   1.000
_cell.length_b   1.000
_cell.length_c   1.000
_cell.angle_alpha   90.00
_cell.angle_beta   90.00
_cell.angle_gamma   90.00
#
_symmetry.space_group_name_H-M   'P 1'
#
loop_
_entity.id
_entity.type
_entity.pdbx_description
1 polymer ?
#
loop_
_entity_poly.entity_id
_entity_poly.type
_entity_poly.pdbx_seq_one_letter_code
_entity_poly.pdbx_strand_id
1 'polypeptide(L)'
;EFYNQKVKIYGNHAGDVVYVEGNFSLVIDQYGVLLDYGDAVRGEIKLLTQTGSKRVFAFEDSDEYEYLKARVDVGTIVKYSQINTGTIKNLSDDFTENIIYTDDISIISSGDDFTEDSVEIGGQTYKVDSDTVFFDYSEQDPDQVKRLNWDKFKGRQVVGDVEVIADTDGDYLLMMAIWSNIEGIKEDTKVGYVLDNFSLGDYRYVELQEYGSEGVKSYKLEDEYKDLMLFGRLIAYQIGSSDKINIVEAEDMEFVSGEVTSADNRYISIEGTRYRIGDDCRGLRRRQEHQPTGP
;
A
#
# COMPACT_ATOMS: atom_id res chain seq x y z
N GLU A 1 -13.15 -25.50 -29.25
CA GLU A 1 -11.81 -25.36 -28.65
C GLU A 1 -11.76 -24.00 -27.97
N PHE A 2 -11.10 -23.89 -26.83
CA PHE A 2 -10.88 -22.63 -26.11
C PHE A 2 -9.40 -22.62 -25.70
N TYR A 3 -8.65 -21.56 -26.05
CA TYR A 3 -7.18 -21.49 -25.87
C TYR A 3 -6.40 -22.74 -26.35
N ASN A 4 -6.67 -23.22 -27.57
CA ASN A 4 -6.04 -24.41 -28.15
C ASN A 4 -6.14 -25.70 -27.31
N GLN A 5 -7.13 -25.78 -26.40
CA GLN A 5 -7.40 -26.97 -25.62
C GLN A 5 -8.82 -27.49 -25.82
N LYS A 6 -8.95 -28.81 -25.61
CA LYS A 6 -10.26 -29.49 -25.59
C LYS A 6 -10.94 -29.17 -24.26
N VAL A 7 -12.11 -28.54 -24.36
CA VAL A 7 -12.95 -28.17 -23.23
C VAL A 7 -14.27 -28.92 -23.26
N LYS A 8 -14.89 -29.06 -22.10
CA LYS A 8 -16.31 -29.40 -21.98
C LYS A 8 -17.11 -28.13 -21.86
N ILE A 9 -18.16 -28.02 -22.67
CA ILE A 9 -19.09 -26.89 -22.66
C ILE A 9 -20.42 -27.40 -22.11
N TYR A 10 -20.96 -26.72 -21.10
CA TYR A 10 -22.24 -27.01 -20.50
C TYR A 10 -23.22 -25.90 -20.86
N GLY A 11 -24.33 -26.29 -21.48
CA GLY A 11 -25.39 -25.39 -21.91
C GLY A 11 -26.62 -25.45 -21.00
N ASN A 12 -27.40 -24.38 -20.96
CA ASN A 12 -28.73 -24.38 -20.36
C ASN A 12 -29.73 -25.08 -21.30
N HIS A 13 -30.99 -25.20 -20.86
CA HIS A 13 -32.06 -25.83 -21.66
C HIS A 13 -32.40 -25.09 -22.97
N ALA A 14 -31.99 -23.82 -23.11
CA ALA A 14 -32.15 -23.04 -24.34
C ALA A 14 -30.96 -23.20 -25.31
N GLY A 15 -29.89 -23.89 -24.87
CA GLY A 15 -28.66 -24.07 -25.66
C GLY A 15 -27.60 -23.01 -25.43
N ASP A 16 -27.81 -22.06 -24.52
CA ASP A 16 -26.81 -21.04 -24.18
C ASP A 16 -25.70 -21.64 -23.33
N VAL A 17 -24.46 -21.27 -23.60
CA VAL A 17 -23.30 -21.68 -22.79
C VAL A 17 -23.39 -21.03 -21.40
N VAL A 18 -23.42 -21.85 -20.36
CA VAL A 18 -23.46 -21.40 -18.95
C VAL A 18 -22.19 -21.73 -18.18
N TYR A 19 -21.44 -22.74 -18.61
CA TYR A 19 -20.22 -23.15 -17.92
C TYR A 19 -19.26 -23.86 -18.89
N VAL A 20 -17.97 -23.57 -18.76
CA VAL A 20 -16.90 -24.24 -19.53
C VAL A 20 -15.91 -24.84 -18.55
N GLU A 21 -15.66 -26.14 -18.68
CA GLU A 21 -14.73 -26.90 -17.85
C GLU A 21 -13.57 -27.41 -18.71
N GLY A 22 -12.35 -27.12 -18.28
CA GLY A 22 -11.13 -27.56 -18.95
C GLY A 22 -9.93 -27.43 -18.01
N ASN A 23 -8.85 -28.16 -18.30
CA ASN A 23 -7.57 -27.99 -17.62
C ASN A 23 -6.79 -26.85 -18.27
N PHE A 24 -7.36 -25.64 -18.21
CA PHE A 24 -6.66 -24.46 -18.68
C PHE A 24 -5.44 -24.24 -17.80
N SER A 25 -4.26 -24.16 -18.41
CA SER A 25 -3.21 -23.32 -17.85
C SER A 25 -3.66 -21.89 -18.12
N LEU A 26 -4.49 -21.35 -17.23
CA LEU A 26 -4.83 -19.93 -17.27
C LEU A 26 -3.51 -19.19 -17.12
N VAL A 27 -3.04 -18.64 -18.23
CA VAL A 27 -1.90 -17.74 -18.31
C VAL A 27 -2.43 -16.44 -17.72
N ILE A 28 -2.40 -16.35 -16.40
CA ILE A 28 -2.66 -15.09 -15.70
C ILE A 28 -1.32 -14.38 -15.73
N ASP A 29 -1.29 -13.26 -16.44
CA ASP A 29 -0.13 -12.39 -16.44
C ASP A 29 0.13 -11.95 -15.00
N GLN A 30 1.36 -12.19 -14.56
CA GLN A 30 1.86 -11.77 -13.26
C GLN A 30 2.87 -10.66 -13.45
N TYR A 31 3.02 -9.85 -12.41
CA TYR A 31 4.01 -8.78 -12.39
C TYR A 31 5.07 -9.06 -11.32
N GLY A 32 6.31 -8.71 -11.61
CA GLY A 32 7.38 -8.74 -10.63
C GLY A 32 8.52 -7.79 -10.95
N VAL A 33 9.24 -7.36 -9.93
CA VAL A 33 10.44 -6.54 -10.11
C VAL A 33 11.65 -7.44 -10.20
N LEU A 34 12.45 -7.30 -11.24
CA LEU A 34 13.71 -8.01 -11.38
C LEU A 34 14.72 -7.54 -10.33
N LEU A 35 15.12 -8.44 -9.44
CA LEU A 35 16.07 -8.15 -8.36
C LEU A 35 17.49 -8.62 -8.67
N ASP A 36 17.64 -9.71 -9.42
CA ASP A 36 18.95 -10.28 -9.72
C ASP A 36 18.90 -11.28 -10.88
N TYR A 37 20.03 -11.45 -11.55
CA TYR A 37 20.29 -12.54 -12.50
C TYR A 37 21.08 -13.63 -11.79
N GLY A 38 20.45 -14.81 -11.63
CA GLY A 38 21.05 -15.97 -10.97
C GLY A 38 21.93 -16.82 -11.90
N ASP A 39 21.90 -18.14 -11.70
CA ASP A 39 22.66 -19.10 -12.48
C ASP A 39 22.23 -19.09 -13.97
N ALA A 40 23.12 -18.58 -14.83
CA ALA A 40 22.93 -18.52 -16.27
C ALA A 40 22.73 -19.89 -16.91
N VAL A 41 23.35 -20.95 -16.39
CA VAL A 41 23.20 -22.31 -16.93
C VAL A 41 21.77 -22.83 -16.73
N ARG A 42 21.10 -22.34 -15.69
CA ARG A 42 19.72 -22.69 -15.35
C ARG A 42 18.70 -21.64 -15.80
N GLY A 43 19.17 -20.54 -16.40
CA GLY A 43 18.33 -19.40 -16.75
C GLY A 43 17.61 -18.80 -15.55
N GLU A 44 18.26 -18.75 -14.38
CA GLU A 44 17.62 -18.29 -13.15
C GLU A 44 17.56 -16.77 -13.04
N ILE A 45 16.41 -16.23 -12.66
CA ILE A 45 16.22 -14.83 -12.28
C ILE A 45 15.55 -14.75 -10.92
N LYS A 46 15.80 -13.68 -10.19
CA LYS A 46 15.16 -13.40 -8.90
C LYS A 46 14.19 -12.24 -9.06
N LEU A 47 12.93 -12.44 -8.67
CA LEU A 47 11.88 -11.43 -8.72
C LEU A 47 11.34 -11.11 -7.33
N LEU A 48 10.99 -9.86 -7.09
CA LEU A 48 9.96 -9.50 -6.11
C LEU A 48 8.61 -9.69 -6.80
N THR A 49 7.84 -10.70 -6.40
CA THR A 49 6.54 -11.01 -7.02
C THR A 49 5.47 -10.00 -6.62
N GLN A 50 4.36 -9.94 -7.37
CA GLN A 50 3.15 -9.17 -7.02
C GLN A 50 2.55 -9.48 -5.65
N THR A 51 2.91 -10.61 -5.03
CA THR A 51 2.50 -10.96 -3.66
C THR A 51 3.42 -10.37 -2.59
N GLY A 52 4.51 -9.70 -2.97
CA GLY A 52 5.55 -9.17 -2.09
C GLY A 52 6.63 -10.18 -1.67
N SER A 53 6.69 -11.35 -2.32
CA SER A 53 7.69 -12.39 -2.00
C SER A 53 8.89 -12.32 -2.93
N LYS A 54 10.10 -12.41 -2.38
CA LYS A 54 11.31 -12.58 -3.21
C LYS A 54 11.44 -14.05 -3.61
N ARG A 55 11.44 -14.37 -4.91
CA ARG A 55 11.49 -15.74 -5.44
C ARG A 55 12.47 -15.87 -6.60
N VAL A 56 13.06 -17.05 -6.72
CA VAL A 56 13.88 -17.42 -7.88
C VAL A 56 13.00 -18.22 -8.85
N PHE A 57 13.10 -17.88 -10.13
CA PHE A 57 12.45 -18.55 -11.23
C PHE A 57 13.48 -18.94 -12.27
N ALA A 58 13.27 -20.06 -12.95
CA ALA A 58 13.97 -20.42 -14.17
C ALA A 58 13.05 -20.22 -15.38
N PHE A 59 13.61 -19.85 -16.51
CA PHE A 59 12.89 -19.87 -17.78
C PHE A 59 12.66 -21.32 -18.26
N GLU A 60 11.53 -21.55 -18.94
CA GLU A 60 11.30 -22.81 -19.67
C GLU A 60 12.34 -22.99 -20.79
N ASP A 61 12.69 -21.90 -21.47
CA ASP A 61 13.74 -21.83 -22.49
C ASP A 61 14.93 -21.02 -21.97
N SER A 62 16.12 -21.63 -21.90
CA SER A 62 17.33 -20.98 -21.40
C SER A 62 17.79 -19.81 -22.28
N ASP A 63 17.45 -19.79 -23.57
CA ASP A 63 17.86 -18.70 -24.46
C ASP A 63 17.16 -17.37 -24.08
N GLU A 64 16.00 -17.44 -23.42
CA GLU A 64 15.28 -16.26 -22.90
C GLU A 64 16.06 -15.54 -21.79
N TYR A 65 16.82 -16.27 -20.97
CA TYR A 65 17.66 -15.67 -19.94
C TYR A 65 18.71 -14.74 -20.56
N GLU A 66 19.44 -15.22 -21.56
CA GLU A 66 20.46 -14.42 -22.23
C GLU A 66 19.84 -13.25 -22.99
N TYR A 67 18.64 -13.44 -23.54
CA TYR A 67 17.90 -12.37 -24.20
C TYR A 67 17.49 -11.26 -23.23
N LEU A 68 16.88 -11.63 -22.08
CA LEU A 68 16.49 -10.73 -20.99
C LEU A 68 17.72 -9.98 -20.48
N LYS A 69 18.79 -10.71 -20.13
CA LYS A 69 20.00 -10.16 -19.52
C LYS A 69 20.75 -9.17 -20.42
N ALA A 70 20.64 -9.32 -21.73
CA ALA A 70 21.29 -8.42 -22.67
C ALA A 70 20.56 -7.07 -22.84
N ARG A 71 19.33 -6.93 -22.34
CA ARG A 71 18.43 -5.80 -22.67
C ARG A 71 17.75 -5.15 -21.48
N VAL A 72 17.65 -5.87 -20.37
CA VAL A 72 16.86 -5.44 -19.22
C VAL A 72 17.79 -5.32 -18.04
N ASP A 73 17.68 -4.21 -17.33
CA ASP A 73 18.46 -3.98 -16.13
C ASP A 73 17.70 -4.47 -14.89
N VAL A 74 18.45 -4.82 -13.86
CA VAL A 74 17.89 -5.06 -12.53
C VAL A 74 17.11 -3.83 -12.08
N GLY A 75 15.92 -4.05 -11.53
CA GLY A 75 14.94 -3.02 -11.17
C GLY A 75 13.78 -2.90 -12.15
N THR A 76 13.92 -3.44 -13.34
CA THR A 76 12.84 -3.39 -14.34
C THR A 76 11.65 -4.25 -13.90
N ILE A 77 10.44 -3.76 -14.16
CA ILE A 77 9.21 -4.50 -13.90
C ILE A 77 8.97 -5.42 -15.09
N VAL A 78 8.79 -6.71 -14.81
CA VAL A 78 8.55 -7.75 -15.81
C VAL A 78 7.15 -8.32 -15.64
N LYS A 79 6.44 -8.41 -16.75
CA LYS A 79 5.18 -9.14 -16.90
C LYS A 79 5.50 -10.57 -17.31
N TYR A 80 5.05 -11.57 -16.57
CA TYR A 80 5.43 -12.97 -16.82
C TYR A 80 4.29 -13.94 -16.54
N SER A 81 4.35 -15.12 -17.13
CA SER A 81 3.39 -16.18 -16.84
C SER A 81 4.08 -17.38 -16.21
N GLN A 82 3.41 -18.01 -15.24
CA GLN A 82 3.97 -19.14 -14.51
C GLN A 82 3.40 -20.47 -15.01
N ILE A 83 4.27 -21.42 -15.37
CA ILE A 83 3.84 -22.77 -15.78
C ILE A 83 3.64 -23.66 -14.56
N ASN A 84 4.62 -23.63 -13.66
CA ASN A 84 4.65 -24.39 -12.42
C ASN A 84 5.50 -23.65 -11.38
N THR A 85 5.55 -24.17 -10.15
CA THR A 85 6.36 -23.58 -9.07
C THR A 85 7.82 -23.42 -9.49
N GLY A 86 8.28 -22.17 -9.66
CA GLY A 86 9.67 -21.86 -9.99
C GLY A 86 10.02 -21.88 -11.48
N THR A 87 9.07 -22.16 -12.38
CA THR A 87 9.31 -22.06 -13.84
C THR A 87 8.35 -21.06 -14.47
N ILE A 88 8.91 -20.09 -15.19
CA ILE A 88 8.16 -19.10 -15.97
C ILE A 88 8.23 -19.42 -17.46
N LYS A 89 7.15 -19.06 -18.17
CA LYS A 89 7.03 -19.25 -19.61
C LYS A 89 7.38 -17.96 -20.34
N ASN A 90 7.93 -18.15 -21.54
CA ASN A 90 7.96 -17.24 -22.68
C ASN A 90 7.21 -15.93 -22.43
N LEU A 91 7.98 -14.87 -22.27
CA LEU A 91 7.46 -13.54 -21.96
C LEU A 91 6.49 -13.12 -23.08
N SER A 92 6.85 -13.21 -24.35
CA SER A 92 5.95 -13.33 -25.52
C SER A 92 6.84 -13.44 -26.77
N ASP A 93 6.27 -13.60 -27.96
CA ASP A 93 7.05 -13.54 -29.22
C ASP A 93 7.73 -12.15 -29.42
N ASP A 94 7.17 -11.08 -28.81
CA ASP A 94 7.80 -9.77 -28.69
C ASP A 94 8.06 -9.45 -27.22
N PHE A 95 9.23 -9.87 -26.77
CA PHE A 95 9.74 -9.66 -25.44
C PHE A 95 9.53 -8.24 -24.87
N THR A 96 9.57 -7.19 -25.70
CA THR A 96 9.43 -5.80 -25.26
C THR A 96 8.05 -5.50 -24.70
N GLU A 97 7.01 -6.24 -25.13
CA GLU A 97 5.64 -6.10 -24.62
C GLU A 97 5.49 -6.55 -23.16
N ASN A 98 6.49 -7.23 -22.62
CA ASN A 98 6.49 -7.75 -21.25
C ASN A 98 7.40 -6.99 -20.31
N ILE A 99 8.09 -5.99 -20.84
CA ILE A 99 8.98 -5.13 -20.10
C ILE A 99 8.26 -3.82 -19.88
N ILE A 100 7.97 -3.53 -18.62
CA ILE A 100 7.43 -2.24 -18.23
C ILE A 100 8.62 -1.38 -17.87
N TYR A 101 8.99 -0.51 -18.81
CA TYR A 101 10.14 0.36 -18.67
C TYR A 101 9.86 1.45 -17.62
N THR A 102 10.86 1.74 -16.81
CA THR A 102 10.75 2.70 -15.71
C THR A 102 10.91 4.16 -16.16
N ASP A 103 11.15 4.40 -17.45
CA ASP A 103 11.20 5.73 -18.05
C ASP A 103 9.86 6.19 -18.64
N ASP A 104 8.86 5.31 -18.74
CA ASP A 104 7.48 5.66 -19.12
C ASP A 104 6.69 6.15 -17.89
N ILE A 105 7.05 7.35 -17.46
CA ILE A 105 6.52 7.98 -16.25
C ILE A 105 5.25 8.78 -16.60
N SER A 106 4.16 8.42 -15.94
CA SER A 106 2.92 9.20 -15.89
C SER A 106 2.82 9.96 -14.57
N ILE A 107 1.87 10.91 -14.50
CA ILE A 107 1.67 11.77 -13.33
C ILE A 107 0.23 11.63 -12.84
N ILE A 108 0.07 11.48 -11.53
CA ILE A 108 -1.17 11.77 -10.80
C ILE A 108 -1.03 13.17 -10.25
N SER A 109 -1.88 14.11 -10.67
CA SER A 109 -1.69 15.53 -10.39
C SER A 109 -2.15 15.87 -8.98
N SER A 110 -1.56 16.90 -8.38
CA SER A 110 -2.12 17.53 -7.19
C SER A 110 -3.55 18.01 -7.47
N GLY A 111 -4.47 17.62 -6.60
CA GLY A 111 -5.91 17.84 -6.74
C GLY A 111 -6.68 16.68 -7.37
N ASP A 112 -5.99 15.67 -7.91
CA ASP A 112 -6.60 14.40 -8.30
C ASP A 112 -6.88 13.54 -7.05
N ASP A 113 -7.81 12.60 -7.18
CA ASP A 113 -8.25 11.76 -6.06
C ASP A 113 -8.15 10.27 -6.43
N PHE A 114 -7.72 9.47 -5.46
CA PHE A 114 -7.98 8.04 -5.45
C PHE A 114 -9.40 7.83 -4.94
N THR A 115 -10.28 7.27 -5.77
CA THR A 115 -11.65 6.95 -5.35
C THR A 115 -11.69 5.58 -4.66
N GLU A 116 -12.87 5.01 -4.44
CA GLU A 116 -13.00 3.67 -3.88
C GLU A 116 -12.44 2.59 -4.81
N ASP A 117 -12.58 2.77 -6.13
CA ASP A 117 -12.29 1.75 -7.14
C ASP A 117 -11.68 2.35 -8.43
N SER A 118 -11.13 3.57 -8.37
CA SER A 118 -10.45 4.19 -9.50
C SER A 118 -9.36 5.19 -9.10
N VAL A 119 -8.50 5.50 -10.07
CA VAL A 119 -7.46 6.54 -9.99
C VAL A 119 -7.43 7.32 -11.31
N GLU A 120 -7.15 8.62 -11.25
CA GLU A 120 -6.83 9.42 -12.42
C GLU A 120 -5.31 9.49 -12.63
N ILE A 121 -4.84 9.09 -13.81
CA ILE A 121 -3.43 9.12 -14.18
C ILE A 121 -3.34 9.83 -15.54
N GLY A 122 -2.57 10.92 -15.63
CA GLY A 122 -2.39 11.68 -16.86
C GLY A 122 -3.70 12.26 -17.44
N GLY A 123 -4.70 12.54 -16.59
CA GLY A 123 -6.02 13.03 -17.01
C GLY A 123 -6.99 11.95 -17.50
N GLN A 124 -6.64 10.67 -17.38
CA GLN A 124 -7.51 9.54 -17.69
C GLN A 124 -7.82 8.74 -16.43
N THR A 125 -9.09 8.41 -16.22
CA THR A 125 -9.54 7.58 -15.10
C THR A 125 -9.42 6.10 -15.43
N TYR A 126 -8.76 5.34 -14.57
CA TYR A 126 -8.63 3.90 -14.66
C TYR A 126 -9.31 3.21 -13.46
N LYS A 127 -10.03 2.13 -13.74
CA LYS A 127 -10.65 1.28 -12.73
C LYS A 127 -9.61 0.37 -12.10
N VAL A 128 -9.77 0.16 -10.80
CA VAL A 128 -8.94 -0.72 -9.98
C VAL A 128 -9.79 -1.88 -9.48
N ASP A 129 -9.25 -3.08 -9.54
CA ASP A 129 -9.90 -4.27 -9.01
C ASP A 129 -8.96 -5.07 -8.09
N SER A 130 -9.38 -6.30 -7.74
CA SER A 130 -8.61 -7.16 -6.84
C SER A 130 -7.33 -7.72 -7.45
N ASP A 131 -7.21 -7.68 -8.77
CA ASP A 131 -6.09 -8.25 -9.52
C ASP A 131 -5.04 -7.17 -9.86
N THR A 132 -5.37 -5.88 -9.73
CA THR A 132 -4.41 -4.78 -9.89
C THR A 132 -3.24 -4.88 -8.92
N VAL A 133 -2.01 -4.75 -9.44
CA VAL A 133 -0.76 -4.87 -8.69
C VAL A 133 -0.18 -3.49 -8.35
N PHE A 134 0.32 -3.34 -7.12
CA PHE A 134 0.90 -2.07 -6.65
C PHE A 134 2.29 -2.24 -6.05
N PHE A 135 3.21 -1.37 -6.47
CA PHE A 135 4.56 -1.30 -5.92
C PHE A 135 4.90 0.11 -5.42
N ASP A 136 5.65 0.19 -4.32
CA ASP A 136 6.37 1.38 -3.90
C ASP A 136 7.79 1.29 -4.45
N TYR A 137 8.07 2.11 -5.45
CA TYR A 137 9.37 2.25 -6.10
C TYR A 137 10.01 3.60 -5.79
N SER A 138 9.49 4.35 -4.81
CA SER A 138 9.90 5.74 -4.54
C SER A 138 11.37 5.92 -4.14
N GLU A 139 11.99 4.87 -3.61
CA GLU A 139 13.42 4.84 -3.26
C GLU A 139 14.33 4.57 -4.47
N GLN A 140 13.76 4.16 -5.62
CA GLN A 140 14.46 3.82 -6.87
C GLN A 140 15.58 2.77 -6.69
N ASP A 141 15.52 2.00 -5.60
CA ASP A 141 16.40 0.88 -5.30
C ASP A 141 15.60 -0.43 -5.41
N PRO A 142 15.95 -1.32 -6.36
CA PRO A 142 15.28 -2.61 -6.56
C PRO A 142 15.15 -3.44 -5.27
N ASP A 143 16.12 -3.34 -4.36
CA ASP A 143 16.13 -4.14 -3.13
C ASP A 143 15.18 -3.61 -2.05
N GLN A 144 14.79 -2.33 -2.12
CA GLN A 144 13.91 -1.64 -1.19
C GLN A 144 12.45 -1.57 -1.65
N VAL A 145 12.15 -2.05 -2.87
CA VAL A 145 10.79 -2.06 -3.41
C VAL A 145 9.85 -2.83 -2.49
N LYS A 146 8.69 -2.24 -2.22
CA LYS A 146 7.65 -2.85 -1.37
C LYS A 146 6.38 -3.08 -2.19
N ARG A 147 5.71 -4.21 -1.92
CA ARG A 147 4.35 -4.43 -2.42
C ARG A 147 3.37 -3.57 -1.61
N LEU A 148 2.49 -2.87 -2.30
CA LEU A 148 1.42 -2.07 -1.71
C LEU A 148 0.06 -2.78 -1.88
N ASN A 149 -0.94 -2.27 -1.17
CA ASN A 149 -2.34 -2.68 -1.29
C ASN A 149 -3.16 -1.46 -1.67
N TRP A 150 -4.27 -1.65 -2.40
CA TRP A 150 -5.18 -0.56 -2.76
C TRP A 150 -5.74 0.20 -1.54
N ASP A 151 -5.85 -0.45 -0.38
CA ASP A 151 -6.21 0.22 0.89
C ASP A 151 -5.24 1.36 1.28
N LYS A 152 -4.03 1.37 0.72
CA LYS A 152 -3.05 2.47 0.87
C LYS A 152 -3.41 3.69 0.02
N PHE A 153 -4.40 3.61 -0.86
CA PHE A 153 -4.74 4.66 -1.81
C PHE A 153 -6.21 5.03 -1.75
N LYS A 154 -7.10 4.05 -1.65
CA LYS A 154 -8.54 4.26 -1.79
C LYS A 154 -9.07 5.38 -0.89
N GLY A 155 -9.83 6.30 -1.49
CA GLY A 155 -10.41 7.46 -0.83
C GLY A 155 -9.42 8.55 -0.40
N ARG A 156 -8.15 8.47 -0.80
CA ARG A 156 -7.12 9.46 -0.44
C ARG A 156 -6.98 10.53 -1.51
N GLN A 157 -6.66 11.73 -1.05
CA GLN A 157 -6.42 12.88 -1.91
C GLN A 157 -4.95 12.97 -2.31
N VAL A 158 -4.68 13.47 -3.51
CA VAL A 158 -3.32 13.81 -3.95
C VAL A 158 -3.07 15.29 -3.72
N VAL A 159 -2.14 15.61 -2.84
CA VAL A 159 -1.79 16.99 -2.46
C VAL A 159 -0.51 17.50 -3.14
N GLY A 160 0.29 16.60 -3.71
CA GLY A 160 1.43 16.94 -4.55
C GLY A 160 1.58 15.92 -5.67
N ASP A 161 2.06 16.36 -6.84
CA ASP A 161 2.19 15.51 -8.03
C ASP A 161 2.97 14.23 -7.71
N VAL A 162 2.39 13.08 -8.05
CA VAL A 162 2.98 11.76 -7.83
C VAL A 162 3.37 11.16 -9.18
N GLU A 163 4.64 10.84 -9.35
CA GLU A 163 5.12 10.16 -10.54
C GLU A 163 4.87 8.66 -10.40
N VAL A 164 4.26 8.06 -11.42
CA VAL A 164 3.89 6.65 -11.43
C VAL A 164 4.27 6.00 -12.76
N ILE A 165 4.62 4.72 -12.71
CA ILE A 165 4.71 3.85 -13.88
C ILE A 165 3.47 2.97 -13.87
N ALA A 166 2.74 2.91 -14.98
CA ALA A 166 1.46 2.22 -15.04
C ALA A 166 1.38 1.29 -16.26
N ASP A 167 0.74 0.14 -16.07
CA ASP A 167 0.31 -0.75 -17.16
C ASP A 167 -1.21 -0.88 -17.13
N THR A 168 -1.84 -0.81 -18.30
CA THR A 168 -3.28 -0.60 -18.45
C THR A 168 -3.87 -1.45 -19.58
N ASP A 169 -5.11 -1.88 -19.42
CA ASP A 169 -5.91 -2.51 -20.48
C ASP A 169 -7.25 -1.79 -20.62
N GLY A 170 -7.33 -0.94 -21.65
CA GLY A 170 -8.48 -0.05 -21.85
C GLY A 170 -8.70 0.88 -20.66
N ASP A 171 -9.82 0.68 -19.96
CA ASP A 171 -10.21 1.49 -18.80
C ASP A 171 -9.74 0.88 -17.46
N TYR A 172 -8.95 -0.20 -17.48
CA TYR A 172 -8.50 -0.91 -16.28
C TYR A 172 -7.01 -0.69 -16.03
N LEU A 173 -6.66 -0.45 -14.77
CA LEU A 173 -5.29 -0.44 -14.29
C LEU A 173 -4.87 -1.87 -13.94
N LEU A 174 -3.86 -2.39 -14.62
CA LEU A 174 -3.32 -3.73 -14.35
C LEU A 174 -2.21 -3.67 -13.29
N MET A 175 -1.36 -2.65 -13.38
CA MET A 175 -0.24 -2.45 -12.46
C MET A 175 0.07 -0.96 -12.31
N MET A 176 0.39 -0.53 -11.09
CA MET A 176 0.92 0.80 -10.81
C MET A 176 2.10 0.74 -9.84
N ALA A 177 3.23 1.34 -10.21
CA ALA A 177 4.37 1.55 -9.34
C ALA A 177 4.54 3.04 -9.04
N ILE A 178 4.57 3.41 -7.75
CA ILE A 178 4.90 4.79 -7.35
C ILE A 178 6.38 5.01 -7.57
N TRP A 179 6.74 5.84 -8.55
CA TRP A 179 8.13 6.12 -8.91
C TRP A 179 8.76 7.20 -8.04
N SER A 180 7.99 8.23 -7.67
CA SER A 180 8.45 9.28 -6.78
C SER A 180 7.29 9.97 -6.04
N ASN A 181 7.63 10.73 -5.00
CA ASN A 181 6.70 11.54 -4.19
C ASN A 181 5.47 10.78 -3.64
N ILE A 182 5.67 9.59 -3.06
CA ILE A 182 4.59 8.87 -2.36
C ILE A 182 3.96 9.71 -1.22
N GLU A 183 4.72 10.66 -0.66
CA GLU A 183 4.26 11.60 0.37
C GLU A 183 3.27 12.64 -0.17
N GLY A 184 3.17 12.79 -1.49
CA GLY A 184 2.13 13.58 -2.16
C GLY A 184 0.73 12.98 -2.03
N ILE A 185 0.60 11.73 -1.56
CA ILE A 185 -0.69 11.09 -1.27
C ILE A 185 -1.03 11.34 0.19
N LYS A 186 -2.09 12.11 0.43
CA LYS A 186 -2.51 12.53 1.76
C LYS A 186 -2.99 11.34 2.57
N GLU A 187 -2.30 11.07 3.67
CA GLU A 187 -2.67 10.05 4.63
C GLU A 187 -3.86 10.50 5.49
N ASP A 188 -4.58 9.53 6.06
CA ASP A 188 -5.64 9.82 7.00
C ASP A 188 -5.10 10.60 8.20
N THR A 189 -5.80 11.67 8.56
CA THR A 189 -5.52 12.39 9.80
C THR A 189 -5.93 11.52 10.97
N LYS A 190 -4.95 11.20 11.80
CA LYS A 190 -5.12 10.48 13.06
C LYS A 190 -5.07 11.44 14.23
N VAL A 191 -5.60 10.98 15.37
CA VAL A 191 -5.50 11.69 16.65
C VAL A 191 -4.71 10.84 17.62
N GLY A 192 -3.78 11.44 18.35
CA GLY A 192 -2.96 10.73 19.33
C GLY A 192 -2.60 11.62 20.51
N TYR A 193 -2.43 11.01 21.68
CA TYR A 193 -1.94 11.68 22.88
C TYR A 193 -0.44 11.42 23.02
N VAL A 194 0.34 12.50 23.15
CA VAL A 194 1.80 12.45 23.28
C VAL A 194 2.18 12.10 24.71
N LEU A 195 2.72 10.90 24.88
CA LEU A 195 3.20 10.36 26.14
C LEU A 195 4.64 10.74 26.46
N ASP A 196 5.49 10.98 25.46
CA ASP A 196 6.86 11.44 25.68
C ASP A 196 7.44 12.11 24.43
N ASN A 197 8.48 12.93 24.63
CA ASN A 197 9.31 13.52 23.59
C ASN A 197 10.77 13.20 23.90
N PHE A 198 11.46 12.53 22.98
CA PHE A 198 12.84 12.15 23.18
C PHE A 198 13.67 12.35 21.92
N SER A 199 14.98 12.11 22.03
CA SER A 199 15.90 12.31 20.91
C SER A 199 16.89 11.17 20.85
N LEU A 200 17.15 10.71 19.63
CA LEU A 200 18.15 9.70 19.34
C LEU A 200 19.08 10.26 18.27
N GLY A 201 20.27 10.70 18.70
CA GLY A 201 21.18 11.45 17.84
C GLY A 201 20.58 12.80 17.42
N ASP A 202 20.63 13.09 16.13
CA ASP A 202 20.12 14.33 15.53
C ASP A 202 18.61 14.31 15.27
N TYR A 203 17.94 13.21 15.63
CA TYR A 203 16.52 13.01 15.34
C TYR A 203 15.65 13.13 16.58
N ARG A 204 14.48 13.75 16.38
CA ARG A 204 13.45 13.94 17.40
C ARG A 204 12.35 12.91 17.23
N TYR A 205 11.83 12.42 18.36
CA TYR A 205 10.79 11.40 18.40
C TYR A 205 9.71 11.75 19.41
N VAL A 206 8.49 11.26 19.16
CA VAL A 206 7.39 11.27 20.11
C VAL A 206 6.85 9.87 20.33
N GLU A 207 6.51 9.56 21.58
CA GLU A 207 5.68 8.39 21.89
C GLU A 207 4.21 8.82 21.90
N LEU A 208 3.41 8.15 21.08
CA LEU A 208 1.98 8.43 20.91
C LEU A 208 1.15 7.24 21.33
N GLN A 209 0.08 7.50 22.07
CA GLN A 209 -1.06 6.61 22.16
C GLN A 209 -2.12 7.07 21.16
N GLU A 210 -2.30 6.29 20.08
CA GLU A 210 -3.28 6.58 19.03
C GLU A 210 -4.71 6.37 19.54
N TYR A 211 -5.62 7.27 19.16
CA TYR A 211 -7.04 7.14 19.46
C TYR A 211 -7.61 5.82 18.91
N GLY A 212 -8.35 5.08 19.74
CA GLY A 212 -8.89 3.77 19.37
C GLY A 212 -7.87 2.62 19.39
N SER A 213 -6.62 2.86 19.79
CA SER A 213 -5.57 1.84 19.91
C SER A 213 -5.13 1.64 21.36
N GLU A 214 -4.85 0.39 21.73
CA GLU A 214 -4.30 0.05 23.05
C GLU A 214 -2.77 0.18 23.11
N GLY A 215 -2.09 0.34 21.97
CA GLY A 215 -0.63 0.37 21.86
C GLY A 215 -0.02 1.77 21.86
N VAL A 216 1.15 1.89 22.47
CA VAL A 216 2.03 3.07 22.35
C VAL A 216 3.00 2.82 21.19
N LYS A 217 3.19 3.82 20.35
CA LYS A 217 4.15 3.79 19.23
C LYS A 217 5.03 5.02 19.25
N SER A 218 6.29 4.84 18.87
CA SER A 218 7.26 5.93 18.74
C SER A 218 7.35 6.35 17.27
N TYR A 219 7.25 7.64 17.01
CA TYR A 219 7.33 8.20 15.66
C TYR A 219 8.39 9.29 15.60
N LYS A 220 9.01 9.44 14.44
CA LYS A 220 9.99 10.49 14.17
C LYS A 220 9.27 11.79 13.79
N LEU A 221 9.72 12.91 14.35
CA LEU A 221 9.29 14.26 13.99
C LEU A 221 10.31 14.89 13.05
N GLU A 222 9.89 15.24 11.84
CA GLU A 222 10.73 15.96 10.87
C GLU A 222 10.15 17.32 10.44
N ASP A 223 8.95 17.65 10.93
CA ASP A 223 8.27 18.91 10.62
C ASP A 223 8.79 20.10 11.47
N GLU A 224 8.15 21.25 11.27
CA GLU A 224 8.42 22.48 12.03
C GLU A 224 8.18 22.35 13.54
N TYR A 225 7.51 21.27 13.99
CA TYR A 225 7.20 21.00 15.38
C TYR A 225 8.29 20.17 16.09
N LYS A 226 9.36 19.78 15.39
CA LYS A 226 10.48 19.00 15.97
C LYS A 226 11.11 19.64 17.22
N ASP A 227 11.08 20.96 17.32
CA ASP A 227 11.65 21.71 18.44
C ASP A 227 10.62 22.08 19.52
N LEU A 228 9.36 21.68 19.33
CA LEU A 228 8.29 21.91 20.30
C LEU A 228 8.18 20.76 21.30
N MET A 229 7.91 21.12 22.56
CA MET A 229 7.61 20.14 23.60
C MET A 229 6.12 19.78 23.51
N LEU A 230 5.85 18.62 22.91
CA LEU A 230 4.50 18.14 22.65
C LEU A 230 3.95 17.23 23.76
N PHE A 231 4.80 16.83 24.70
CA PHE A 231 4.45 15.99 25.83
C PHE A 231 3.18 16.50 26.53
N GLY A 232 2.24 15.58 26.73
CA GLY A 232 0.97 15.87 27.37
C GLY A 232 -0.08 16.54 26.48
N ARG A 233 0.15 16.62 25.17
CA ARG A 233 -0.79 17.19 24.21
C ARG A 233 -1.52 16.12 23.41
N LEU A 234 -2.78 16.40 23.08
CA LEU A 234 -3.47 15.71 21.99
C LEU A 234 -3.08 16.41 20.69
N ILE A 235 -2.67 15.63 19.69
CA ILE A 235 -2.28 16.13 18.38
C ILE A 235 -3.07 15.42 17.29
N ALA A 236 -3.38 16.16 16.23
CA ALA A 236 -3.76 15.58 14.96
C ALA A 236 -2.48 15.39 14.13
N TYR A 237 -2.32 14.23 13.52
CA TYR A 237 -1.10 13.88 12.79
C TYR A 237 -1.39 12.93 11.64
N GLN A 238 -0.53 12.97 10.63
CA GLN A 238 -0.52 12.05 9.50
C GLN A 238 0.76 11.22 9.55
N ILE A 239 0.66 9.91 9.29
CA ILE A 239 1.83 9.01 9.28
C ILE A 239 2.39 8.98 7.87
N GLY A 240 3.55 9.60 7.66
CA GLY A 240 4.26 9.59 6.38
C GLY A 240 5.03 8.29 6.14
N SER A 241 6.08 8.36 5.32
CA SER A 241 6.97 7.24 5.05
C SER A 241 7.83 6.89 6.29
N SER A 242 8.10 5.60 6.53
CA SER A 242 9.11 5.13 7.50
C SER A 242 8.98 5.67 8.94
N ASP A 243 7.84 5.45 9.59
CA ASP A 243 7.52 5.82 10.98
C ASP A 243 7.65 7.34 11.29
N LYS A 244 7.62 8.18 10.26
CA LYS A 244 7.57 9.64 10.40
C LYS A 244 6.14 10.11 10.56
N ILE A 245 5.96 11.17 11.34
CA ILE A 245 4.67 11.87 11.41
C ILE A 245 4.82 13.34 11.05
N ASN A 246 3.78 13.89 10.45
CA ASN A 246 3.57 15.31 10.27
C ASN A 246 2.38 15.72 11.14
N ILE A 247 2.58 16.72 11.99
CA ILE A 247 1.50 17.32 12.76
C ILE A 247 0.69 18.21 11.83
N VAL A 248 -0.62 18.03 11.85
CA VAL A 248 -1.53 18.79 10.99
C VAL A 248 -2.42 19.66 11.85
N GLU A 249 -2.62 20.91 11.43
CA GLU A 249 -3.72 21.71 11.90
C GLU A 249 -5.00 21.15 11.29
N ALA A 250 -5.73 20.36 12.07
CA ALA A 250 -6.99 19.81 11.63
C ALA A 250 -8.09 20.86 11.81
N GLU A 251 -8.41 21.60 10.74
CA GLU A 251 -9.47 22.62 10.72
C GLU A 251 -10.84 22.05 11.17
N ASP A 252 -11.08 20.76 10.93
CA ASP A 252 -12.31 20.05 11.28
C ASP A 252 -12.27 19.33 12.64
N MET A 253 -11.14 19.37 13.36
CA MET A 253 -11.04 18.75 14.69
C MET A 253 -11.04 19.83 15.78
N GLU A 254 -12.17 19.92 16.48
CA GLU A 254 -12.26 20.79 17.65
C GLU A 254 -11.65 20.11 18.89
N PHE A 255 -10.47 20.56 19.29
CA PHE A 255 -9.86 20.14 20.55
C PHE A 255 -10.53 20.87 21.71
N VAL A 256 -11.30 20.13 22.50
CA VAL A 256 -11.91 20.68 23.72
C VAL A 256 -10.96 20.50 24.90
N SER A 257 -10.43 21.61 25.41
CA SER A 257 -9.63 21.65 26.64
C SER A 257 -10.38 22.34 27.77
N GLY A 258 -10.29 21.81 29.00
CA GLY A 258 -10.84 22.45 30.19
C GLY A 258 -10.92 21.47 31.37
N GLU A 259 -11.41 21.96 32.50
CA GLU A 259 -11.62 21.10 33.67
C GLU A 259 -12.77 20.12 33.42
N VAL A 260 -12.49 18.82 33.58
CA VAL A 260 -13.53 17.78 33.56
C VAL A 260 -14.35 17.90 34.85
N THR A 261 -15.55 18.45 34.73
CA THR A 261 -16.45 18.66 35.88
C THR A 261 -17.27 17.42 36.20
N SER A 262 -17.52 16.56 35.21
CA SER A 262 -18.14 15.23 35.41
C SER A 262 -17.87 14.30 34.23
N ALA A 263 -17.89 12.98 34.48
CA ALA A 263 -17.79 11.96 33.44
C ALA A 263 -18.68 10.75 33.80
N ASP A 264 -19.42 10.25 32.80
CA ASP A 264 -20.17 9.01 32.84
C ASP A 264 -19.83 8.12 31.62
N ASN A 265 -20.46 6.94 31.47
CA ASN A 265 -20.13 6.00 30.39
C ASN A 265 -20.52 6.46 28.98
N ARG A 266 -21.27 7.55 28.85
CA ARG A 266 -21.79 8.08 27.58
C ARG A 266 -21.43 9.55 27.37
N TYR A 267 -21.05 10.28 28.42
CA TYR A 267 -20.79 11.70 28.36
C TYR A 267 -19.63 12.15 29.25
N ILE A 268 -18.92 13.17 28.79
CA ILE A 268 -17.98 13.96 29.58
C ILE A 268 -18.46 15.41 29.60
N SER A 269 -18.39 16.07 30.75
CA SER A 269 -18.66 17.51 30.86
C SER A 269 -17.37 18.24 31.13
N ILE A 270 -17.08 19.24 30.29
CA ILE A 270 -15.90 20.10 30.39
C ILE A 270 -16.41 21.53 30.54
N GLU A 271 -16.05 22.17 31.65
CA GLU A 271 -16.46 23.56 31.96
C GLU A 271 -17.98 23.83 31.84
N GLY A 272 -18.78 22.81 32.15
CA GLY A 272 -20.25 22.89 32.11
C GLY A 272 -20.88 22.58 30.76
N THR A 273 -20.08 22.38 29.70
CA THR A 273 -20.54 21.90 28.39
C THR A 273 -20.44 20.38 28.33
N ARG A 274 -21.47 19.71 27.80
CA ARG A 274 -21.57 18.24 27.79
C ARG A 274 -21.29 17.67 26.41
N TYR A 275 -20.33 16.75 26.33
CA TYR A 275 -19.88 16.06 25.12
C TYR A 275 -20.21 14.57 25.21
N ARG A 276 -20.62 13.96 24.09
CA ARG A 276 -20.91 12.52 24.02
C ARG A 276 -19.62 11.74 23.76
N ILE A 277 -19.42 10.67 24.52
CA ILE A 277 -18.32 9.73 24.36
C ILE A 277 -18.67 8.72 23.25
N GLY A 278 -17.79 8.61 22.25
CA GLY A 278 -17.88 7.64 21.15
C GLY A 278 -17.93 6.18 21.65
N ASP A 279 -18.44 5.27 20.81
CA ASP A 279 -18.58 3.85 21.17
C ASP A 279 -17.23 3.13 21.34
N ASP A 280 -16.21 3.61 20.63
CA ASP A 280 -14.79 3.22 20.63
C ASP A 280 -14.03 3.52 21.93
N CYS A 281 -14.42 4.55 22.69
CA CYS A 281 -13.81 4.88 23.99
C CYS A 281 -14.21 3.93 25.14
N ARG A 282 -15.14 2.99 24.92
CA ARG A 282 -15.70 2.13 25.99
C ARG A 282 -14.85 0.91 26.35
N GLY A 283 -13.74 0.68 25.65
CA GLY A 283 -12.84 -0.46 25.86
C GLY A 283 -11.86 -0.34 27.04
N LEU A 284 -11.58 0.86 27.54
CA LEU A 284 -10.41 1.11 28.41
C LEU A 284 -10.63 0.87 29.92
N ARG A 285 -11.81 0.42 30.37
CA ARG A 285 -12.08 0.14 31.80
C ARG A 285 -12.27 -1.35 32.09
N ARG A 286 -11.19 -2.13 31.99
CA ARG A 286 -11.09 -3.43 32.66
C ARG A 286 -9.72 -3.65 33.30
N ARG A 287 -9.26 -2.70 34.12
CA ARG A 287 -8.19 -2.96 35.12
C ARG A 287 -8.23 -1.89 36.21
N GLN A 288 -9.10 -2.05 37.20
CA GLN A 288 -8.90 -1.56 38.57
C GLN A 288 -10.04 -2.07 39.47
N GLU A 289 -9.95 -3.34 39.87
CA GLU A 289 -10.50 -3.79 41.15
C GLU A 289 -9.48 -4.72 41.79
N HIS A 290 -8.49 -4.13 42.45
CA HIS A 290 -7.84 -4.74 43.60
C HIS A 290 -7.97 -3.73 44.74
N GLN A 291 -9.05 -3.88 45.51
CA GLN A 291 -9.13 -3.33 46.86
C GLN A 291 -8.07 -4.02 47.73
N PRO A 292 -7.26 -3.29 48.51
CA PRO A 292 -6.53 -3.89 49.60
C PRO A 292 -7.51 -4.16 50.75
N THR A 293 -7.79 -5.43 51.03
CA THR A 293 -8.38 -5.81 52.32
C THR A 293 -7.30 -5.75 53.40
N GLY A 294 -7.45 -4.80 54.31
CA GLY A 294 -6.88 -4.83 55.66
C GLY A 294 -7.86 -4.16 56.61
N PRO A 295 -7.81 -4.39 57.93
CA PRO A 295 -6.70 -4.95 58.72
C PRO A 295 -6.71 -6.48 58.91
#